data_AF-A0A5N9FQQ9-F1
#
_entry.id   AF-A0A5N9FQQ9-F1
#
_cell.length_a   1.000
_cell.length_b   1.000
_cell.length_c   1.000
_cell.angle_alpha   90.00
_cell.angle_beta   90.00
_cell.angle_gamma   90.00
#
_symmetry.space_group_name_H-M   'P 1'
#
loop_
_entity.id
_entity.type
_entity.pdbx_description
1 polymer ?
#
loop_
_entity_poly.entity_id
_entity_poly.type
_entity_poly.pdbx_seq_one_letter_code
_entity_poly.pdbx_strand_id
1 'polypeptide(L)' 'MFALFVTAKIKAGHRAEFIEATMGDAVGSNNDEPGCLQFDVHAD' A
#
# COMPACT_ATOMS: atom_id res chain seq x y z
N MET A 1 4.27 -16.04 10.31
CA MET A 1 3.89 -15.57 8.97
C MET A 1 2.41 -15.26 8.99
N PHE A 2 2.01 -14.05 8.61
CA PHE A 2 0.61 -13.68 8.43
C PHE A 2 0.48 -12.90 7.12
N ALA A 3 -0.71 -12.91 6.53
CA ALA A 3 -1.04 -12.13 5.35
C ALA A 3 -2.32 -11.35 5.63
N LEU A 4 -2.36 -10.07 5.23
CA LEU A 4 -3.56 -9.25 5.31
C LEU A 4 -3.92 -8.77 3.92
N PHE A 5 -5.22 -8.81 3.63
CA PHE A 5 -5.81 -8.17 2.46
C PHE A 5 -6.72 -7.06 2.98
N VAL A 6 -6.42 -5.83 2.58
CA VAL A 6 -7.13 -4.63 3.05
C VAL A 6 -7.72 -3.92 1.84
N THR A 7 -8.98 -3.49 1.96
CA THR A 7 -9.65 -2.67 0.96
C THR A 7 -10.01 -1.33 1.58
N ALA A 8 -9.55 -0.24 0.96
CA ALA A 8 -9.82 1.12 1.41
C ALA A 8 -10.92 1.77 0.57
N LYS A 9 -11.86 2.46 1.24
CA LYS A 9 -12.79 3.37 0.56
C LYS A 9 -12.13 4.75 0.50
N ILE A 10 -11.70 5.15 -0.69
CA ILE A 10 -11.02 6.43 -0.89
C ILE A 10 -12.05 7.55 -1.03
N LYS A 11 -11.76 8.71 -0.41
CA LYS A 11 -12.58 9.91 -0.56
C LYS A 11 -12.61 10.35 -2.03
N ALA A 12 -13.79 10.73 -2.51
CA ALA A 12 -13.96 11.21 -3.89
C ALA A 12 -12.99 12.37 -4.19
N GLY A 13 -12.35 12.33 -5.36
CA GLY A 13 -11.36 13.32 -5.79
C GLY A 13 -9.92 13.09 -5.29
N HIS A 14 -9.70 12.19 -4.33
CA HIS A 14 -8.36 11.96 -3.74
C HIS A 14 -7.72 10.61 -4.15
N ARG A 15 -8.26 9.92 -5.15
CA ARG A 15 -7.77 8.59 -5.57
C ARG A 15 -6.28 8.60 -5.96
N ALA A 16 -5.86 9.56 -6.77
CA ALA A 16 -4.49 9.64 -7.26
C ALA A 16 -3.49 9.89 -6.12
N GLU A 17 -3.76 10.91 -5.28
CA GLU A 17 -2.95 11.26 -4.11
C GLU A 17 -2.83 10.09 -3.12
N PHE A 18 -3.94 9.38 -2.88
CA PHE A 18 -3.94 8.21 -2.00
C PHE A 18 -3.06 7.08 -2.55
N ILE A 19 -3.16 6.77 -3.84
CA ILE A 19 -2.33 5.73 -4.46
C ILE A 19 -0.86 6.14 -4.44
N GLU A 20 -0.54 7.38 -4.78
CA GLU A 20 0.85 7.88 -4.75
C GLU A 20 1.47 7.74 -3.36
N ALA A 21 0.76 8.18 -2.31
CA ALA A 21 1.20 8.04 -0.94
C ALA A 21 1.39 6.56 -0.54
N THR A 22 0.42 5.71 -0.87
CA THR A 22 0.46 4.27 -0.51
C THR A 22 1.56 3.52 -1.27
N MET A 23 1.89 3.93 -2.49
CA MET A 23 3.02 3.37 -3.23
C MET A 23 4.36 3.70 -2.55
N GLY A 24 4.48 4.87 -1.92
CA GLY A 24 5.62 5.21 -1.08
C GLY A 24 5.79 4.23 0.09
N ASP A 25 4.70 3.92 0.77
CA ASP A 25 4.68 2.91 1.85
C ASP A 25 5.08 1.53 1.32
N ALA A 26 4.55 1.11 0.17
CA ALA A 26 4.90 -0.17 -0.45
C ALA A 26 6.40 -0.29 -0.77
N VAL A 27 7.00 0.77 -1.30
CA VAL A 27 8.45 0.81 -1.60
C VAL A 27 9.27 0.73 -0.32
N GLY A 28 8.91 1.52 0.70
CA GLY A 28 9.61 1.52 1.99
C GLY A 28 9.50 0.18 2.70
N SER A 29 8.30 -0.39 2.78
CA SER A 29 8.08 -1.69 3.42
C SER A 29 8.82 -2.83 2.72
N ASN A 30 8.86 -2.85 1.38
CA ASN A 30 9.57 -3.91 0.65
C ASN A 30 11.11 -3.78 0.73
N ASN A 31 11.67 -2.58 0.87
CA ASN A 31 13.12 -2.38 0.80
C ASN A 31 13.77 -2.15 2.16
N ASP A 32 13.06 -1.52 3.10
CA ASP A 32 13.65 -0.95 4.30
C ASP A 32 13.05 -1.52 5.61
N GLU A 33 11.95 -2.28 5.55
CA GLU A 33 11.27 -2.81 6.74
C GLU A 33 11.59 -4.29 7.02
N PRO A 34 12.41 -4.59 8.05
CA PRO A 34 12.75 -5.98 8.37
C PRO A 34 11.51 -6.77 8.78
N GLY A 35 11.26 -7.88 8.08
CA GLY A 35 10.15 -8.78 8.38
C GLY A 35 8.90 -8.52 7.54
N CYS A 36 8.84 -7.44 6.76
CA CYS A 36 7.90 -7.34 5.66
C CYS A 36 8.43 -8.18 4.50
N LEU A 37 7.64 -9.17 4.06
CA LEU A 37 8.05 -10.03 2.95
C LEU A 37 7.50 -9.55 1.61
N GLN A 38 6.33 -8.90 1.63
CA GLN A 38 5.67 -8.39 0.44
C GLN A 38 4.59 -7.38 0.84
N PHE A 39 4.59 -6.22 0.20
CA PHE A 39 3.52 -5.24 0.25
C PHE A 39 3.17 -4.80 -1.17
N ASP A 40 1.96 -5.13 -1.63
CA ASP A 40 1.46 -4.78 -2.96
C ASP A 40 0.24 -3.87 -2.89
N VAL A 41 0.18 -2.92 -3.82
CA VAL A 41 -0.98 -2.04 -4.03
C VAL A 41 -1.68 -2.45 -5.31
N HIS A 42 -2.97 -2.77 -5.20
CA HIS A 42 -3.84 -3.05 -6.33
C HIS A 42 -4.91 -1.97 -6.43
N ALA A 43 -5.09 -1.40 -7.62
CA ALA A 43 -6.07 -0.35 -7.87
C ALA A 43 -6.79 -0.63 -9.19
N ASP A 44 -8.13 -0.62 -9.16
CA ASP A 44 -9.04 -0.78 -10.31
C ASP A 44 -9.45 0.55 -10.95
#